data_AF-A0A537YCY2-F1
#
_entry.id   AF-A0A537YCY2-F1
#
_cell.length_a   1.000
_cell.length_b   1.000
_cell.length_c   1.000
_cell.angle_alpha   90.00
_cell.angle_beta   90.00
_cell.angle_gamma   90.00
#
_symmetry.space_group_name_H-M   'P 1'
#
loop_
_entity.id
_entity.type
_entity.pdbx_description
1 polymer ?
#
loop_
_entity_poly.entity_id
_entity_poly.type
_entity_poly.pdbx_seq_one_letter_code
_entity_poly.pdbx_strand_id
1 'polypeptide(L)'
;MKTALGNKSRIVRAVAGKGNNDVRRCYRNGCRWPASASLTYAYAQKVVRIEDLTPQPHPAAYDLCAAHAERLAVPLGWLKEDLRVVPPAVTPIRPEVGSWETAADASASGA
;
A
#
# COMPACT_ATOMS: atom_id res chain seq x y z
N MET A 1 -24.26 27.31 -9.62
CA MET A 1 -24.65 26.59 -8.38
C MET A 1 -23.99 25.21 -8.38
N LYS A 2 -22.95 25.08 -7.53
CA LYS A 2 -22.29 23.87 -6.99
C LYS A 2 -21.66 22.87 -7.97
N THR A 3 -20.34 23.00 -8.14
CA THR A 3 -19.41 21.96 -8.60
C THR A 3 -19.39 20.78 -7.61
N ALA A 4 -19.58 19.56 -8.11
CA ALA A 4 -19.42 18.34 -7.32
C ALA A 4 -17.99 17.79 -7.49
N LEU A 5 -17.10 18.12 -6.56
CA LEU A 5 -15.83 17.41 -6.36
C LEU A 5 -16.14 16.03 -5.76
N GLY A 6 -16.18 14.99 -6.60
CA GLY A 6 -16.27 13.61 -6.16
C GLY A 6 -14.93 13.13 -5.59
N ASN A 7 -14.77 13.19 -4.27
CA ASN A 7 -13.62 12.66 -3.55
C ASN A 7 -13.64 11.13 -3.59
N LYS A 8 -12.80 10.51 -4.44
CA LYS A 8 -12.65 9.06 -4.53
C LYS A 8 -11.62 8.63 -3.50
N SER A 9 -12.04 8.46 -2.25
CA SER A 9 -11.21 7.88 -1.20
C SER A 9 -10.88 6.42 -1.56
N ARG A 10 -9.71 6.20 -2.16
CA ARG A 10 -9.10 4.86 -2.23
C ARG A 10 -8.66 4.48 -0.82
N ILE A 11 -9.47 3.67 -0.17
CA ILE A 11 -9.10 2.89 1.02
C ILE A 11 -8.00 1.91 0.59
N VAL A 12 -6.74 2.25 0.87
CA VAL A 12 -5.63 1.30 0.81
C VAL A 12 -5.63 0.51 2.12
N ARG A 13 -5.90 -0.79 2.03
CA ARG A 13 -5.85 -1.72 3.16
C ARG A 13 -4.38 -2.09 3.37
N ALA A 14 -3.80 -1.71 4.52
CA ALA A 14 -2.46 -2.15 4.89
C ALA A 14 -2.49 -3.66 5.19
N VAL A 15 -1.65 -4.43 4.51
CA VAL A 15 -1.37 -5.83 4.88
C VAL A 15 -0.46 -5.78 6.11
N ALA A 16 -1.01 -6.17 7.26
CA ALA A 16 -0.30 -6.18 8.53
C ALA A 16 0.74 -7.31 8.57
N GLY A 17 2.03 -6.96 8.51
CA GLY A 17 3.12 -7.82 8.95
C GLY A 17 3.14 -7.89 10.48
N LYS A 18 3.28 -9.10 11.04
CA LYS A 18 3.25 -9.35 12.49
C LYS A 18 4.59 -8.98 13.12
N GLY A 19 4.64 -7.82 13.76
CA GLY A 19 5.71 -7.36 14.64
C GLY A 19 5.17 -6.29 15.59
N ASN A 20 5.42 -6.47 16.88
CA ASN A 20 5.12 -5.68 18.09
C ASN A 20 4.47 -4.29 17.85
N ASN A 21 3.35 -4.06 18.54
CA ASN A 21 2.28 -3.07 18.33
C ASN A 21 2.64 -1.56 18.35
N ASP A 22 3.90 -1.15 18.15
CA ASP A 22 4.25 0.25 17.88
C ASP A 22 4.25 0.48 16.37
N VAL A 23 3.11 0.93 15.86
CA VAL A 23 2.99 1.32 14.45
C VAL A 23 3.92 2.51 14.21
N ARG A 24 5.06 2.24 13.56
CA ARG A 24 6.06 3.26 13.19
C ARG A 24 5.34 4.41 12.48
N ARG A 25 5.59 5.63 12.93
CA ARG A 25 4.96 6.84 12.38
C ARG A 25 5.87 7.49 11.36
N CYS A 26 5.26 8.24 10.45
CA CYS A 26 6.01 9.07 9.52
C CYS A 26 6.88 10.09 10.28
N TYR A 27 8.12 10.23 9.86
CA TYR A 27 9.11 11.15 10.41
C TYR A 27 8.74 12.63 10.22
N ARG A 28 7.92 12.95 9.21
CA ARG A 28 7.57 14.35 8.92
C ARG A 28 6.78 14.96 10.08
N ASN A 29 7.20 16.14 10.54
CA ASN A 29 6.52 16.87 11.60
C ASN A 29 5.01 17.03 11.35
N GLY A 30 4.21 16.82 12.40
CA GLY A 30 2.74 16.89 12.34
C GLY A 30 2.06 15.71 11.60
N CYS A 31 2.81 14.81 10.97
CA CYS A 31 2.25 13.62 10.35
C CYS A 31 2.04 12.52 11.41
N ARG A 32 0.82 11.99 11.50
CA ARG A 32 0.48 10.87 12.40
C ARG A 32 0.14 9.58 11.64
N TRP A 33 0.33 9.59 10.33
CA TRP A 33 0.04 8.44 9.48
C TRP A 33 1.08 7.34 9.69
N PRO A 34 0.67 6.06 9.57
CA PRO A 34 1.58 4.94 9.66
C PRO A 34 2.63 5.03 8.54
N ALA A 35 3.86 4.69 8.90
CA ALA A 35 4.92 4.50 7.93
C ALA A 35 4.60 3.32 7.02
N SER A 36 4.94 3.45 5.75
CA SER A 36 4.82 2.39 4.75
C SER A 36 6.07 2.27 3.87
N ALA A 37 7.02 3.18 4.03
CA ALA A 37 8.26 3.24 3.28
C ALA A 37 9.40 3.70 4.17
N SER A 38 10.62 3.27 3.86
CA SER A 38 11.84 3.76 4.48
C SER A 38 12.69 4.48 3.44
N LEU A 39 13.22 5.64 3.82
CA LEU A 39 14.02 6.52 2.98
C LEU A 39 15.45 6.61 3.49
N THR A 40 16.41 6.51 2.57
CA THR A 40 17.84 6.67 2.88
C THR A 40 18.49 7.66 1.94
N TYR A 41 19.35 8.53 2.50
CA TYR A 41 20.17 9.47 1.72
C TYR A 41 21.58 8.90 1.51
N ALA A 42 21.90 8.59 0.26
CA ALA A 42 23.23 8.18 -0.17
C ALA A 42 24.00 9.42 -0.66
N TYR A 43 24.57 10.17 0.29
CA TYR A 43 25.16 11.49 0.03
C TYR A 43 26.30 11.46 -0.99
N ALA A 44 27.17 10.45 -0.95
CA ALA A 44 28.30 10.34 -1.88
C ALA A 44 27.82 10.19 -3.34
N GLN A 45 26.70 9.49 -3.53
CA GLN A 45 26.10 9.23 -4.83
C GLN A 45 25.10 10.33 -5.25
N LYS A 46 24.73 11.24 -4.33
CA LYS A 46 23.60 12.18 -4.49
C LYS A 46 22.31 11.45 -4.88
N VAL A 47 22.06 10.31 -4.24
CA VAL A 47 20.87 9.48 -4.48
C VAL A 47 20.03 9.44 -3.21
N VAL A 48 18.72 9.58 -3.39
CA VAL A 48 17.73 9.27 -2.36
C VAL A 48 17.02 8.00 -2.76
N ARG A 49 17.06 7.01 -1.89
CA ARG A 49 16.43 5.71 -2.11
C ARG A 49 15.20 5.56 -1.22
N ILE A 50 14.09 5.14 -1.81
CA ILE A 50 12.85 4.83 -1.13
C ILE A 50 12.57 3.34 -1.31
N GLU A 51 12.57 2.61 -0.20
CA GLU A 51 12.27 1.18 -0.14
C GLU A 51 10.93 0.94 0.55
N ASP A 52 10.45 -0.30 0.46
CA ASP A 52 9.38 -0.79 1.33
C ASP A 52 9.78 -0.65 2.80
N LEU A 53 8.79 -0.51 3.69
CA LEU A 53 9.05 -0.32 5.11
C LEU A 53 9.88 -1.49 5.65
N THR A 54 11.08 -1.19 6.14
CA THR A 54 11.94 -2.22 6.73
C THR A 54 11.31 -2.76 8.01
N PRO A 55 11.38 -4.09 8.26
CA PRO A 55 10.80 -4.69 9.45
C PRO A 55 11.42 -4.12 10.74
N GLN A 56 12.72 -3.83 10.70
CA GLN A 56 13.45 -3.21 11.80
C GLN A 56 13.75 -1.75 11.49
N PRO A 57 13.58 -0.82 12.46
CA PRO A 57 14.03 0.55 12.31
C PRO A 57 15.54 0.65 12.12
N HIS A 58 15.94 1.41 11.10
CA HIS A 58 17.34 1.67 10.78
C HIS A 58 17.69 3.11 11.19
N PRO A 59 18.78 3.33 11.96
CA PRO A 59 19.12 4.65 12.51
C PRO A 59 19.45 5.70 11.44
N ALA A 60 19.92 5.28 10.27
CA ALA A 60 20.20 6.19 9.15
C ALA A 60 19.06 6.30 8.12
N ALA A 61 17.90 5.71 8.41
CA ALA A 61 16.73 5.76 7.52
C ALA A 61 15.59 6.55 8.16
N TYR A 62 14.81 7.22 7.32
CA TYR A 62 13.62 7.96 7.71
C TYR A 62 12.36 7.22 7.26
N ASP A 63 11.38 7.09 8.15
CA ASP A 63 10.12 6.46 7.81
C ASP A 63 9.13 7.45 7.22
N LEU A 64 8.52 7.08 6.09
CA LEU A 64 7.52 7.89 5.42
C LEU A 64 6.22 7.12 5.25
N CYS A 65 5.10 7.82 5.40
CA CYS A 65 3.81 7.30 4.96
C CYS A 65 3.72 7.35 3.42
N ALA A 66 2.80 6.60 2.84
CA ALA A 66 2.61 6.51 1.38
C ALA A 66 2.53 7.88 0.71
N ALA A 67 1.72 8.80 1.27
CA ALA A 67 1.54 10.14 0.71
C ALA A 67 2.82 10.98 0.74
N HIS A 68 3.66 10.84 1.77
CA HIS A 68 4.92 11.57 1.85
C HIS A 68 6.03 10.94 1.02
N ALA A 69 6.05 9.62 0.87
CA ALA A 69 6.97 8.95 -0.05
C ALA A 69 6.69 9.38 -1.51
N GLU A 70 5.42 9.45 -1.90
CA GLU A 70 5.01 9.89 -3.24
C GLU A 70 5.40 11.36 -3.50
N ARG A 71 5.09 12.26 -2.56
CA ARG A 71 5.31 13.71 -2.71
C ARG A 71 6.73 14.17 -2.39
N LEU A 72 7.61 13.27 -1.97
CA LEU A 72 8.98 13.62 -1.63
C LEU A 72 9.68 14.25 -2.84
N ALA A 73 10.18 15.46 -2.64
CA ALA A 73 11.11 16.13 -3.54
C ALA A 73 12.53 15.98 -2.99
N VAL A 74 13.49 15.77 -3.89
CA VAL A 74 14.92 15.67 -3.57
C VAL A 74 15.62 16.97 -3.94
N PRO A 75 16.80 17.28 -3.35
CA PRO A 75 17.55 18.48 -3.71
C PRO A 75 17.94 18.51 -5.19
N LEU A 76 18.20 19.70 -5.74
CA LEU A 76 18.63 19.84 -7.13
C LEU A 76 19.93 19.07 -7.39
N GLY A 77 19.97 18.34 -8.51
CA GLY A 77 21.11 17.49 -8.88
C GLY A 77 21.19 16.17 -8.10
N TRP A 78 20.16 15.80 -7.34
CA TRP A 78 20.02 14.48 -6.75
C TRP A 78 19.08 13.59 -7.56
N LEU A 79 19.35 12.30 -7.52
CA LEU A 79 18.48 11.27 -8.08
C LEU A 79 17.52 10.75 -7.01
N LYS A 80 16.29 10.44 -7.41
CA LYS A 80 15.28 9.77 -6.59
C LYS A 80 15.01 8.38 -7.17
N GLU A 81 15.42 7.35 -6.44
CA GLU A 81 15.14 5.95 -6.75
C GLU A 81 14.03 5.45 -5.83
N ASP A 82 12.91 5.03 -6.41
CA ASP A 82 11.80 4.41 -5.69
C ASP A 82 11.78 2.92 -6.03
N LEU A 83 12.27 2.07 -5.12
CA LEU A 83 12.36 0.62 -5.32
C LEU A 83 11.25 -0.14 -4.60
N ARG A 84 10.22 0.57 -4.11
CA ARG A 84 9.05 -0.05 -3.50
C ARG A 84 8.36 -0.97 -4.50
N VAL A 85 8.02 -2.16 -4.05
CA VAL A 85 7.24 -3.09 -4.87
C VAL A 85 5.77 -2.68 -4.76
N VAL A 86 5.28 -1.97 -5.78
CA VAL A 86 3.83 -1.84 -5.97
C VAL A 86 3.33 -3.21 -6.43
N PRO A 87 2.53 -3.93 -5.64
CA PRO A 87 2.02 -5.21 -6.09
C PRO A 87 1.25 -4.98 -7.40
N PRO A 88 1.46 -5.82 -8.43
CA PRO A 88 0.68 -5.72 -9.65
C PRO A 88 -0.79 -5.78 -9.25
N ALA A 89 -1.63 -4.94 -9.87
CA ALA A 89 -3.06 -4.94 -9.59
C ALA A 89 -3.59 -6.36 -9.82
N VAL A 90 -3.89 -7.07 -8.74
CA VAL A 90 -4.42 -8.42 -8.85
C VAL A 90 -5.79 -8.26 -9.52
N THR A 91 -5.90 -8.69 -10.77
CA THR A 91 -7.22 -8.96 -11.33
C THR A 91 -7.70 -10.18 -10.56
N PRO A 92 -8.77 -10.08 -9.75
CA PRO A 92 -9.33 -11.29 -9.18
C PRO A 92 -9.73 -12.16 -10.37
N ILE A 93 -9.03 -13.27 -10.55
CA ILE A 93 -9.51 -14.39 -11.34
C ILE A 93 -10.76 -14.81 -10.58
N ARG A 94 -11.93 -14.29 -10.95
CA ARG A 94 -13.19 -14.80 -10.40
C ARG A 94 -13.21 -16.26 -10.88
N PRO A 95 -13.04 -17.27 -10.00
CA PRO A 95 -13.43 -18.60 -10.41
C PRO A 95 -14.92 -18.47 -10.77
N GLU A 96 -15.28 -18.92 -11.97
CA GLU A 96 -16.68 -19.09 -12.33
C GLU A 96 -17.33 -19.88 -11.18
N VAL A 97 -18.25 -19.25 -10.45
CA VAL A 97 -18.96 -19.93 -9.38
C VAL A 97 -19.74 -21.04 -10.05
N GLY A 98 -19.23 -22.26 -9.94
CA GLY A 98 -19.85 -23.45 -10.50
C GLY A 98 -21.27 -23.56 -9.97
N SER A 99 -22.21 -23.63 -10.91
CA SER A 99 -23.63 -23.88 -10.72
C SER A 99 -23.87 -25.13 -9.88
N TRP A 100 -24.12 -24.95 -8.57
CA TRP A 100 -24.53 -26.02 -7.66
C TRP A 100 -26.06 -26.14 -7.55
N GLU A 101 -26.81 -25.29 -8.26
CA GLU A 101 -28.26 -25.44 -8.46
C GLU A 101 -28.50 -26.22 -9.75
N THR A 102 -28.76 -27.53 -9.65
CA THR A 102 -29.80 -28.31 -10.40
C THR A 102 -29.66 -29.80 -10.01
N ALA A 103 -29.80 -30.10 -8.71
CA ALA A 103 -29.97 -31.48 -8.25
C ALA A 103 -30.88 -31.52 -7.01
N ALA A 104 -32.07 -30.93 -7.12
CA ALA A 104 -33.05 -30.96 -6.04
C ALA A 104 -34.49 -30.78 -6.54
N ASP A 105 -35.00 -31.72 -7.35
CA ASP A 105 -36.39 -32.23 -7.29
C ASP A 105 -36.73 -33.15 -8.48
N ALA A 106 -36.70 -34.46 -8.25
CA ALA A 106 -37.52 -35.41 -8.99
C ALA A 106 -37.78 -36.61 -8.07
N SER A 107 -38.64 -36.42 -7.07
CA SER A 107 -39.28 -37.50 -6.34
C SER A 107 -40.77 -37.21 -6.25
N ALA A 108 -41.54 -38.19 -6.71
CA ALA A 108 -42.97 -38.44 -6.51
C ALA A 108 -44.01 -37.73 -7.41
N SER A 109 -44.52 -38.50 -8.38
CA SER A 109 -45.94 -38.72 -8.74
C SER A 109 -45.93 -39.97 -9.65
N GLY A 110 -46.58 -41.11 -9.42
CA GLY A 110 -47.84 -41.39 -8.75
C GLY A 110 -48.91 -41.72 -9.81
N ALA A 111 -48.96 -42.96 -10.30
CA ALA A 111 -50.13 -43.68 -10.85
C ALA A 111 -49.72 -45.09 -11.33
#